data_AF-A0A016VRN4-F1
#
_entry.id   AF-A0A016VRN4-F1
#
_cell.length_a   1.000
_cell.length_b   1.000
_cell.length_c   1.000
_cell.angle_alpha   90.00
_cell.angle_beta   90.00
_cell.angle_gamma   90.00
#
_symmetry.space_group_name_H-M   'P 1'
#
loop_
_entity.id
_entity.type
_entity.pdbx_description
1 polymer ?
#
loop_
_entity_poly.entity_id
_entity_poly.type
_entity_poly.pdbx_seq_one_letter_code
_entity_poly.pdbx_strand_id
1 'polypeptide(L)'
;MVAKNPVKAELHSWPKPTAPWTRIHADFAGPIDGKYHLVVVDAFSKWPEIVQMNCISTSATIAVMKKIFAQFGNPQTLVTDNGTQFTSAPFQRFCHSCGITHVRSPPFHPQSNGQAERFVDTFKRGLAKLKGEEPTADALQTFLMAYRSTSCLSGSKHLSPAENFLERKLRTVLDLMNPCPEDPVVPRDVKMEALYNRRHGVRCRRFEVDDAMSRTIVDRNLHGRLASS
;
A
#
# COMPACT_ATOMS: atom_id res chain seq x y z
N MET A 1 7.67 -41.99 13.67
CA MET A 1 8.40 -41.16 14.66
C MET A 1 7.59 -39.90 14.90
N VAL A 2 7.08 -39.72 16.12
CA VAL A 2 6.22 -38.60 16.51
C VAL A 2 7.05 -37.32 16.59
N ALA A 3 6.74 -36.33 15.75
CA ALA A 3 7.30 -34.99 15.90
C ALA A 3 6.82 -34.42 17.24
N LYS A 4 7.74 -34.21 18.19
CA LYS A 4 7.47 -33.44 19.41
C LYS A 4 7.06 -32.04 18.97
N ASN A 5 5.77 -31.74 19.07
CA ASN A 5 5.28 -30.37 18.97
C ASN A 5 6.08 -29.51 19.97
N PRO A 6 6.74 -28.42 19.53
CA PRO A 6 7.48 -27.56 20.44
C PRO A 6 6.54 -27.02 21.52
N VAL A 7 7.04 -26.94 22.75
CA VAL A 7 6.29 -26.39 23.89
C VAL A 7 5.82 -24.99 23.51
N LYS A 8 4.49 -24.78 23.49
CA LYS A 8 3.91 -23.48 23.17
C LYS A 8 4.30 -22.51 24.28
N ALA A 9 5.25 -21.62 23.98
CA ALA A 9 5.66 -20.58 24.91
C ALA A 9 4.49 -19.61 25.18
N GLU A 10 4.50 -18.98 26.36
CA GLU A 10 3.50 -17.98 26.74
C GLU A 10 3.45 -16.84 25.72
N LEU A 11 2.24 -16.52 25.27
CA LEU A 11 2.00 -15.55 24.21
C LEU A 11 2.18 -14.14 24.77
N HIS A 12 3.40 -13.61 24.67
CA HIS A 12 3.67 -12.20 24.94
C HIS A 12 3.19 -11.38 23.74
N SER A 13 1.91 -11.02 23.77
CA SER A 13 1.33 -10.17 22.73
C SER A 13 1.95 -8.79 22.78
N TRP A 14 2.37 -8.28 21.63
CA TRP A 14 2.77 -6.89 21.50
C TRP A 14 1.66 -5.94 21.99
N PRO A 15 2.00 -4.80 22.64
CA PRO A 15 1.04 -3.73 22.86
C PRO A 15 0.38 -3.34 21.54
N LYS A 16 -0.93 -3.09 21.60
CA LYS A 16 -1.70 -2.65 20.44
C LYS A 16 -1.13 -1.30 19.97
N PRO A 17 -0.73 -1.17 18.70
CA PRO A 17 -0.29 0.12 18.18
C PRO A 17 -1.41 1.15 18.30
N THR A 18 -1.04 2.40 18.57
CA THR A 18 -1.99 3.51 18.74
C THR A 18 -2.24 4.29 17.45
N ALA A 19 -1.27 4.29 16.52
CA ALA A 19 -1.35 5.02 15.27
C ALA A 19 -0.65 4.26 14.11
N PRO A 20 -1.01 4.56 12.84
CA PRO A 20 -0.29 4.06 11.67
C PRO A 20 1.20 4.37 11.75
N TRP A 21 2.02 3.49 11.18
CA TRP A 21 3.47 3.67 11.03
C TRP A 21 4.27 3.77 12.34
N THR A 22 3.65 3.52 13.49
CA THR A 22 4.34 3.52 14.79
C THR A 22 5.24 2.29 14.92
N ARG A 23 4.70 1.11 14.58
CA ARG A 23 5.44 -0.16 14.57
C ARG A 23 5.25 -0.83 13.23
N ILE A 24 6.34 -1.13 12.57
CA ILE A 24 6.35 -1.89 11.32
C ILE A 24 7.06 -3.23 11.54
N HIS A 25 6.60 -4.25 10.83
CA HIS A 25 7.22 -5.57 10.77
C HIS A 25 7.82 -5.77 9.39
N ALA A 26 9.06 -6.23 9.30
CA ALA A 26 9.69 -6.55 8.02
C ALA A 26 10.15 -8.00 7.97
N ASP A 27 10.02 -8.60 6.80
CA ASP A 27 10.44 -9.96 6.50
C ASP A 27 10.77 -10.12 5.01
N PHE A 28 11.49 -11.17 4.64
CA PHE A 28 11.80 -11.50 3.26
C PHE A 28 10.94 -12.67 2.77
N ALA A 29 10.27 -12.46 1.64
CA ALA A 29 9.62 -13.54 0.89
C ALA A 29 10.51 -13.95 -0.29
N GLY A 30 11.04 -15.18 -0.27
CA GLY A 30 11.75 -15.69 -1.43
C GLY A 30 12.58 -16.95 -1.17
N PRO A 31 13.20 -17.48 -2.25
CA PRO A 31 13.07 -17.01 -3.63
C PRO A 31 11.74 -17.45 -4.29
N ILE A 32 11.08 -16.53 -4.98
CA ILE A 32 9.91 -16.79 -5.85
C ILE A 32 10.35 -16.42 -7.27
N ASP A 33 10.37 -17.39 -8.19
CA ASP A 33 10.94 -17.24 -9.55
C ASP A 33 12.36 -16.66 -9.55
N GLY A 34 13.19 -17.10 -8.60
CA GLY A 34 14.57 -16.63 -8.45
C GLY A 34 14.72 -15.21 -7.89
N LYS A 35 13.62 -14.57 -7.45
CA LYS A 35 13.63 -13.21 -6.89
C LYS A 35 13.20 -13.19 -5.42
N TYR A 36 13.76 -12.26 -4.67
CA TYR A 36 13.37 -12.00 -3.29
C TYR A 36 12.45 -10.79 -3.21
N HIS A 37 11.61 -10.73 -2.20
CA HIS A 37 10.73 -9.59 -1.95
C HIS A 37 10.91 -9.17 -0.50
N LEU A 38 11.28 -7.91 -0.28
CA LEU A 38 11.20 -7.32 1.03
C LEU A 38 9.75 -6.94 1.29
N VAL A 39 9.20 -7.50 2.35
CA VAL A 39 7.82 -7.28 2.78
C VAL A 39 7.86 -6.47 4.06
N VAL A 40 7.19 -5.32 4.06
CA VAL A 40 7.03 -4.46 5.22
C VAL A 40 5.53 -4.31 5.50
N VAL A 41 5.11 -4.55 6.74
CA VAL A 41 3.70 -4.48 7.13
C VAL A 41 3.55 -3.58 8.35
N ASP A 42 2.64 -2.62 8.25
CA ASP A 42 2.28 -1.76 9.37
C ASP A 42 1.42 -2.51 10.40
N ALA A 43 1.82 -2.44 11.67
CA ALA A 43 1.16 -3.17 12.75
C ALA A 43 -0.27 -2.68 13.03
N PHE A 44 -0.55 -1.39 12.79
CA PHE A 44 -1.83 -0.77 13.07
C PHE A 44 -2.83 -1.03 11.95
N SER A 45 -2.55 -0.47 10.77
CA SER A 45 -3.43 -0.46 9.60
C SER A 45 -3.41 -1.77 8.81
N LYS A 46 -2.41 -2.64 9.03
CA LYS A 46 -2.10 -3.79 8.17
C LYS A 46 -1.70 -3.40 6.76
N TRP A 47 -1.28 -2.15 6.54
CA TRP A 47 -0.79 -1.69 5.24
C TRP A 47 0.47 -2.45 4.84
N PRO A 48 0.50 -3.11 3.67
CA PRO A 48 1.68 -3.76 3.17
C PRO A 48 2.44 -2.90 2.16
N GLU A 49 3.76 -2.93 2.25
CA GLU A 49 4.69 -2.51 1.21
C GLU A 49 5.56 -3.70 0.80
N ILE A 50 5.63 -3.97 -0.50
CA ILE A 50 6.37 -5.10 -1.05
C ILE A 50 7.30 -4.57 -2.14
N VAL A 51 8.59 -4.84 -2.00
CA VAL A 51 9.59 -4.44 -2.98
C VAL A 51 10.37 -5.66 -3.45
N GLN A 52 10.31 -5.93 -4.75
CA GLN A 52 11.10 -6.97 -5.39
C GLN A 52 12.58 -6.57 -5.39
N MET A 53 13.44 -7.51 -5.00
CA MET A 53 14.89 -7.35 -4.88
C MET A 53 15.61 -8.52 -5.56
N ASN A 54 16.69 -8.20 -6.27
CA ASN A 54 17.56 -9.20 -6.90
C ASN A 54 18.62 -9.74 -5.92
N CYS A 55 18.90 -9.01 -4.83
CA CYS A 55 19.84 -9.40 -3.80
C CYS A 55 19.31 -9.02 -2.40
N ILE A 56 19.65 -9.84 -1.40
CA ILE A 56 19.25 -9.65 0.01
C ILE A 56 20.42 -9.12 0.86
N SER A 57 21.37 -8.42 0.24
CA SER A 57 22.48 -7.83 0.99
C SER A 57 22.00 -6.68 1.87
N THR A 58 22.66 -6.48 3.02
CA THR A 58 22.39 -5.37 3.93
C THR A 58 22.28 -4.02 3.22
N SER A 59 23.22 -3.72 2.31
CA SER A 59 23.26 -2.44 1.61
C SER A 59 22.05 -2.23 0.71
N ALA A 60 21.64 -3.26 -0.03
CA ALA A 60 20.44 -3.22 -0.86
C ALA A 60 19.17 -3.07 0.00
N THR A 61 19.09 -3.79 1.12
CA THR A 61 17.96 -3.68 2.07
C THR A 61 17.84 -2.28 2.64
N ILE A 62 18.95 -1.67 3.08
CA ILE A 62 18.97 -0.30 3.58
C ILE A 62 18.51 0.69 2.50
N ALA A 63 18.99 0.54 1.26
CA ALA A 63 18.60 1.43 0.16
C ALA A 63 17.09 1.39 -0.10
N VAL A 64 16.50 0.19 -0.11
CA VAL A 64 15.05 0.01 -0.26
C VAL A 64 14.30 0.58 0.94
N MET A 65 14.73 0.31 2.17
CA MET A 65 14.08 0.84 3.37
C MET A 65 14.13 2.36 3.42
N LYS A 66 15.24 2.99 3.03
CA LYS A 66 15.34 4.46 2.90
C LYS A 66 14.28 5.01 1.93
N LYS A 67 14.04 4.34 0.80
CA LYS A 67 13.00 4.74 -0.15
C LYS A 67 11.60 4.69 0.49
N ILE A 68 11.30 3.62 1.22
CA ILE A 68 10.01 3.46 1.92
C ILE A 68 9.87 4.54 3.01
N PHE A 69 10.90 4.76 3.82
CA PHE A 69 10.87 5.76 4.89
C PHE A 69 10.81 7.20 4.37
N ALA A 70 11.36 7.47 3.19
CA ALA A 70 11.20 8.77 2.53
C ALA A 70 9.74 9.07 2.11
N GLN A 71 8.91 8.03 1.91
CA GLN A 71 7.51 8.18 1.50
C GLN A 71 6.57 8.36 2.69
N PHE A 72 6.81 7.64 3.78
CA PHE A 72 5.89 7.57 4.92
C PHE A 72 6.45 8.15 6.23
N GLY A 73 7.74 8.49 6.24
CA GLY A 73 8.50 8.87 7.44
C GLY A 73 9.23 7.69 8.09
N ASN A 74 10.03 7.98 9.12
CA ASN A 74 10.69 6.94 9.91
C ASN A 74 9.69 6.37 10.94
N PRO A 75 9.59 5.03 11.07
CA PRO A 75 8.78 4.41 12.11
C PRO A 75 9.44 4.55 13.48
N GLN A 76 8.67 4.44 14.57
CA GLN A 76 9.26 4.42 15.92
C GLN A 76 9.94 3.08 16.23
N THR A 77 9.31 1.98 15.81
CA THR A 77 9.80 0.62 16.04
C THR A 77 9.78 -0.19 14.75
N LEU A 78 10.91 -0.83 14.43
CA LEU A 78 11.03 -1.82 13.36
C LEU A 78 11.24 -3.20 13.98
N VAL A 79 10.37 -4.14 13.67
CA VAL A 79 10.50 -5.54 14.08
C VAL A 79 10.95 -6.38 12.88
N THR A 80 12.02 -7.15 13.02
CA THR A 80 12.49 -8.07 11.97
C THR A 80 12.79 -9.45 12.53
N ASP A 81 13.02 -10.41 11.65
CA ASP A 81 13.66 -11.68 12.00
C ASP A 81 15.16 -11.50 12.30
N ASN A 82 15.85 -12.60 12.62
CA ASN A 82 17.30 -12.63 12.80
C ASN A 82 18.07 -12.83 11.48
N GLY A 83 17.50 -12.43 10.35
CA GLY A 83 18.19 -12.46 9.06
C GLY A 83 19.51 -11.69 9.11
N THR A 84 20.56 -12.25 8.50
CA THR A 84 21.93 -11.69 8.54
C THR A 84 21.96 -10.22 8.12
N GLN A 85 21.15 -9.84 7.14
CA GLN A 85 21.00 -8.47 6.65
C GLN A 85 20.52 -7.50 7.73
N PHE A 86 19.62 -7.91 8.63
CA PHE A 86 19.09 -7.10 9.71
C PHE A 86 19.97 -7.10 10.96
N THR A 87 20.74 -8.17 11.18
CA THR A 87 21.66 -8.26 12.33
C THR A 87 22.98 -7.51 12.12
N SER A 88 23.28 -7.12 10.89
CA SER A 88 24.57 -6.53 10.52
C SER A 88 24.79 -5.13 11.14
N ALA A 89 26.04 -4.82 11.47
CA ALA A 89 26.41 -3.53 12.05
C ALA A 89 26.01 -2.30 11.20
N PRO A 90 26.11 -2.32 9.85
CA PRO A 90 25.62 -1.22 9.02
C PRO A 90 24.10 -1.00 9.17
N PHE A 91 23.32 -2.07 9.34
CA PHE A 91 21.88 -1.97 9.53
C PHE A 91 21.53 -1.36 10.89
N GLN A 92 22.20 -1.79 11.95
CA GLN A 92 22.02 -1.21 13.28
C GLN A 92 22.35 0.29 13.30
N ARG A 93 23.46 0.69 12.66
CA ARG A 93 23.82 2.12 12.50
C ARG A 93 22.76 2.90 11.74
N PHE A 94 22.20 2.31 10.67
CA PHE A 94 21.12 2.92 9.90
C PHE A 94 19.89 3.16 10.78
N CYS A 95 19.40 2.13 11.49
CA CYS A 95 18.26 2.29 12.39
C CYS A 95 18.51 3.37 13.46
N HIS A 96 19.69 3.35 14.09
CA HIS A 96 20.07 4.35 15.07
C HIS A 96 20.09 5.78 14.49
N SER A 97 20.67 5.96 13.30
CA SER A 97 20.73 7.27 12.63
C SER A 97 19.35 7.84 12.27
N CYS A 98 18.36 6.95 12.06
CA CYS A 98 16.99 7.33 11.76
C CYS A 98 16.11 7.47 13.03
N GLY A 99 16.67 7.23 14.22
CA GLY A 99 15.92 7.23 15.49
C GLY A 99 14.97 6.04 15.63
N ILE A 100 15.21 4.94 14.91
CA ILE A 100 14.34 3.76 14.87
C ILE A 100 14.79 2.76 15.94
N THR A 101 13.86 2.33 16.79
CA THR A 101 14.10 1.21 17.71
C THR A 101 13.97 -0.11 16.95
N HIS A 102 15.09 -0.78 16.70
CA HIS A 102 15.11 -2.08 16.03
C HIS A 102 14.97 -3.21 17.03
N VAL A 103 13.89 -3.98 16.91
CA VAL A 103 13.63 -5.19 17.71
C VAL A 103 13.70 -6.42 16.82
N ARG A 104 14.33 -7.48 17.32
CA ARG A 104 14.47 -8.74 16.59
C ARG A 104 13.61 -9.82 17.23
N SER A 105 12.93 -10.64 16.43
CA SER A 105 12.25 -11.81 16.94
C SER A 105 13.26 -12.84 17.45
N PRO A 106 13.09 -13.42 18.64
CA PRO A 106 13.92 -14.53 19.09
C PRO A 106 13.74 -15.76 18.17
N PRO A 107 14.77 -16.62 18.00
CA PRO A 107 14.69 -17.83 17.18
C PRO A 107 13.56 -18.81 17.58
N PHE A 108 13.11 -18.75 18.83
CA PHE A 108 12.08 -19.64 19.38
C PHE A 108 10.72 -18.95 19.62
N HIS A 109 10.56 -17.69 19.19
CA HIS A 109 9.32 -16.93 19.33
C HIS A 109 8.85 -16.36 17.97
N PRO A 110 8.44 -17.24 17.02
CA PRO A 110 7.93 -16.82 15.70
C PRO A 110 6.71 -15.88 15.81
N GLN A 111 5.97 -15.94 16.92
CA GLN A 111 4.87 -15.02 17.20
C GLN A 111 5.29 -13.54 17.26
N SER A 112 6.56 -13.23 17.52
CA SER A 112 7.04 -11.84 17.63
C SER A 112 7.05 -11.12 16.28
N ASN A 113 7.40 -11.81 15.18
CA ASN A 113 7.31 -11.27 13.82
C ASN A 113 6.17 -11.89 13.00
N GLY A 114 5.29 -12.67 13.65
CA GLY A 114 4.27 -13.47 12.99
C GLY A 114 3.29 -12.69 12.12
N GLN A 115 3.22 -11.37 12.23
CA GLN A 115 2.42 -10.55 11.34
C GLN A 115 3.04 -10.42 9.94
N ALA A 116 4.33 -10.15 9.85
CA ALA A 116 5.01 -10.12 8.55
C ALA A 116 5.03 -11.53 7.95
N GLU A 117 5.32 -12.58 8.74
CA GLU A 117 5.31 -13.98 8.28
C GLU A 117 3.93 -14.39 7.71
N ARG A 118 2.83 -14.12 8.43
CA ARG A 118 1.47 -14.39 7.94
C ARG A 118 1.14 -13.64 6.66
N PHE A 119 1.62 -12.41 6.55
CA PHE A 119 1.41 -11.62 5.35
C PHE A 119 2.26 -12.15 4.19
N VAL A 120 3.50 -12.58 4.41
CA VAL A 120 4.34 -13.27 3.42
C VAL A 120 3.63 -14.51 2.86
N ASP A 121 3.00 -15.32 3.71
CA ASP A 121 2.22 -16.49 3.26
C ASP A 121 0.96 -16.10 2.47
N THR A 122 0.33 -15.00 2.85
CA THR A 122 -0.82 -14.45 2.11
C THR A 122 -0.39 -13.92 0.74
N PHE A 123 0.73 -13.22 0.68
CA PHE A 123 1.34 -12.72 -0.54
C PHE A 123 1.73 -13.86 -1.48
N LYS A 124 2.44 -14.88 -0.99
CA LYS A 124 2.81 -16.07 -1.78
C LYS A 124 1.59 -16.74 -2.42
N ARG A 125 0.52 -16.94 -1.64
CA ARG A 125 -0.73 -17.54 -2.13
C ARG A 125 -1.45 -16.64 -3.13
N GLY A 126 -1.48 -15.33 -2.90
CA GLY A 126 -2.08 -14.37 -3.83
C GLY A 126 -1.35 -14.36 -5.17
N LEU A 127 -0.02 -14.28 -5.12
CA LEU A 127 0.81 -14.29 -6.32
C LEU A 127 0.71 -15.61 -7.10
N ALA A 128 0.65 -16.75 -6.41
CA ALA A 128 0.47 -18.05 -7.06
C ALA A 128 -0.85 -18.15 -7.86
N LYS A 129 -1.91 -17.49 -7.41
CA LYS A 129 -3.19 -17.43 -8.15
C LYS A 129 -3.11 -16.54 -9.39
N LEU A 130 -2.42 -15.39 -9.28
CA LEU A 130 -2.36 -14.40 -10.35
C LEU A 130 -1.35 -14.75 -11.46
N LYS A 131 -0.36 -15.59 -11.17
CA LYS A 131 0.65 -16.05 -12.15
C LYS A 131 0.08 -16.77 -13.39
N GLY A 132 -1.17 -17.23 -13.34
CA GLY A 132 -1.85 -17.83 -14.49
C GLY A 132 -2.52 -16.81 -15.42
N GLU A 133 -2.67 -15.56 -14.99
CA GLU A 133 -3.50 -14.55 -15.66
C GLU A 133 -2.68 -13.35 -16.17
N GLU A 134 -1.61 -12.95 -15.47
CA GLU A 134 -0.89 -11.70 -15.74
C GLU A 134 0.65 -11.82 -15.59
N PRO A 135 1.43 -10.92 -16.24
CA PRO A 135 2.87 -10.79 -15.99
C PRO A 135 3.18 -10.51 -14.50
N THR A 136 4.28 -11.07 -13.97
CA THR A 136 4.61 -11.06 -12.52
C THR A 136 4.63 -9.66 -11.87
N ALA A 137 5.05 -8.62 -12.60
CA ALA A 137 5.11 -7.26 -12.08
C ALA A 137 3.72 -6.63 -11.94
N ASP A 138 2.84 -6.85 -12.92
CA ASP A 138 1.47 -6.36 -12.92
C ASP A 138 0.63 -7.14 -11.91
N ALA A 139 0.87 -8.46 -11.78
CA ALA A 139 0.28 -9.29 -10.75
C ALA A 139 0.54 -8.77 -9.33
N LEU A 140 1.76 -8.27 -9.05
CA LEU A 140 2.08 -7.67 -7.74
C LEU A 140 1.27 -6.40 -7.50
N GLN A 141 1.16 -5.51 -8.48
CA GLN A 141 0.42 -4.25 -8.33
C GLN A 141 -1.08 -4.51 -8.16
N THR A 142 -1.63 -5.43 -8.96
CA THR A 142 -3.02 -5.88 -8.85
C THR A 142 -3.30 -6.50 -7.47
N PHE A 143 -2.40 -7.36 -6.98
CA PHE A 143 -2.50 -7.92 -5.64
C PHE A 143 -2.49 -6.84 -4.55
N LEU A 144 -1.57 -5.89 -4.61
CA LEU A 144 -1.47 -4.80 -3.63
C LEU A 144 -2.72 -3.92 -3.65
N MET A 145 -3.23 -3.56 -4.83
CA MET A 145 -4.45 -2.76 -4.97
C MET A 145 -5.66 -3.50 -4.36
N ALA A 146 -5.82 -4.79 -4.67
CA ALA A 146 -6.89 -5.61 -4.12
C ALA A 146 -6.78 -5.75 -2.60
N TYR A 147 -5.59 -6.05 -2.07
CA TYR A 147 -5.37 -6.21 -0.63
C TYR A 147 -5.62 -4.91 0.13
N ARG A 148 -5.10 -3.78 -0.37
CA ARG A 148 -5.23 -2.46 0.29
C ARG A 148 -6.67 -1.96 0.32
N SER A 149 -7.49 -2.35 -0.65
CA SER A 149 -8.90 -1.93 -0.78
C SER A 149 -9.89 -2.90 -0.14
N THR A 150 -9.49 -4.14 0.13
CA THR A 150 -10.37 -5.15 0.74
C THR A 150 -10.41 -4.98 2.26
N SER A 151 -11.62 -4.80 2.81
CA SER A 151 -11.87 -4.73 4.25
C SER A 151 -11.30 -5.94 4.98
N CYS A 152 -10.51 -5.71 6.03
CA CYS A 152 -10.05 -6.79 6.88
C CYS A 152 -11.14 -7.10 7.91
N LEU A 153 -11.88 -8.20 7.70
CA LEU A 153 -12.92 -8.65 8.64
C LEU A 153 -12.38 -8.97 10.05
N SER A 154 -11.07 -9.22 10.18
CA SER A 154 -10.41 -9.50 11.45
C SER A 154 -10.02 -8.23 12.24
N GLY A 155 -10.13 -7.04 11.66
CA GLY A 155 -9.83 -5.77 12.34
C GLY A 155 -11.03 -5.25 13.13
N SER A 156 -10.79 -4.58 14.27
CA SER A 156 -11.84 -4.12 15.18
C SER A 156 -12.83 -3.10 14.59
N LYS A 157 -12.49 -2.49 13.44
CA LYS A 157 -13.35 -1.52 12.73
C LYS A 157 -13.86 -2.02 11.37
N HIS A 158 -13.54 -3.25 10.96
CA HIS A 158 -13.83 -3.79 9.63
C HIS A 158 -13.40 -2.89 8.45
N LEU A 159 -12.43 -1.99 8.69
CA LEU A 159 -11.90 -1.08 7.68
C LEU A 159 -10.81 -1.77 6.85
N SER A 160 -10.67 -1.33 5.60
CA SER A 160 -9.57 -1.75 4.74
C SER A 160 -8.23 -1.18 5.23
N PRO A 161 -7.09 -1.79 4.84
CA PRO A 161 -5.78 -1.23 5.15
C PRO A 161 -5.62 0.21 4.66
N ALA A 162 -6.17 0.55 3.50
CA ALA A 162 -6.12 1.90 2.97
C ALA A 162 -6.90 2.91 3.80
N GLU A 163 -8.10 2.55 4.28
CA GLU A 163 -8.89 3.43 5.13
C GLU A 163 -8.21 3.67 6.48
N ASN A 164 -7.54 2.65 7.04
CA ASN A 164 -6.80 2.82 8.29
C ASN A 164 -5.49 3.60 8.12
N PHE A 165 -4.84 3.53 6.95
CA PHE A 165 -3.52 4.12 6.73
C PHE A 165 -3.58 5.51 6.08
N LEU A 166 -4.44 5.67 5.07
CA LEU A 166 -4.59 6.90 4.28
C LEU A 166 -5.84 7.71 4.67
N GLU A 167 -6.65 7.20 5.61
CA GLU A 167 -7.91 7.82 6.05
C GLU A 167 -8.90 8.09 4.89
N ARG A 168 -8.77 7.31 3.81
CA ARG A 168 -9.63 7.40 2.63
C ARG A 168 -9.82 6.04 1.98
N LYS A 169 -10.96 5.84 1.33
CA LYS A 169 -11.19 4.69 0.47
C LYS A 169 -10.37 4.83 -0.82
N LEU A 170 -9.73 3.75 -1.26
CA LEU A 170 -9.12 3.73 -2.60
C LEU A 170 -10.22 3.60 -3.65
N ARG A 171 -10.15 4.45 -4.68
CA ARG A 171 -11.02 4.36 -5.84
C ARG A 171 -10.54 3.22 -6.73
N THR A 172 -11.42 2.27 -7.00
CA THR A 172 -11.21 1.07 -7.81
C THR A 172 -12.19 1.04 -8.98
N VAL A 173 -11.99 0.13 -9.94
CA VAL A 173 -12.92 -0.09 -11.06
C VAL A 173 -14.30 -0.52 -10.55
N LEU A 174 -14.37 -1.25 -9.42
CA LEU A 174 -15.64 -1.65 -8.80
C LEU A 174 -16.46 -0.44 -8.32
N ASP A 175 -15.81 0.65 -7.92
CA ASP A 175 -16.52 1.88 -7.53
C ASP A 175 -17.19 2.56 -8.73
N LEU A 176 -16.77 2.27 -9.97
CA LEU A 176 -17.43 2.76 -11.19
C LEU A 176 -18.73 2.00 -11.49
N MET A 177 -18.95 0.83 -10.89
CA MET A 177 -20.17 0.05 -11.06
C MET A 177 -21.32 0.53 -10.17
N ASN A 178 -21.03 1.33 -9.15
CA ASN A 178 -22.07 1.99 -8.37
C ASN A 178 -22.55 3.25 -9.11
N PRO A 179 -23.87 3.49 -9.18
CA PRO A 179 -24.38 4.75 -9.68
C PRO A 179 -23.80 5.88 -8.81
N CYS A 180 -23.14 6.84 -9.47
CA CYS A 180 -22.59 8.01 -8.81
C CYS A 180 -23.72 8.67 -8.01
N PRO A 181 -23.59 8.91 -6.69
CA PRO A 181 -24.39 9.96 -6.08
C PRO A 181 -24.09 11.24 -6.86
N GLU A 182 -25.12 12.03 -7.20
CA GLU A 182 -24.95 13.29 -7.93
C GLU A 182 -23.75 14.04 -7.35
N ASP A 183 -22.73 14.30 -8.19
CA ASP A 183 -21.52 14.95 -7.73
C ASP A 183 -21.94 16.26 -7.03
N PRO A 184 -21.67 16.43 -5.73
CA PRO A 184 -21.97 17.69 -5.08
C PRO A 184 -21.22 18.76 -5.87
N VAL A 185 -21.94 19.80 -6.31
CA VAL A 185 -21.34 20.91 -7.06
C VAL A 185 -20.21 21.49 -6.20
N VAL A 186 -18.98 21.07 -6.49
CA VAL A 186 -17.81 21.47 -5.71
C VAL A 186 -17.60 22.95 -6.01
N PRO A 187 -17.59 23.83 -4.99
CA PRO A 187 -17.31 25.24 -5.21
C PRO A 187 -15.93 25.37 -5.85
N ARG A 188 -15.85 26.00 -7.03
CA ARG A 188 -14.58 26.34 -7.66
C ARG A 188 -13.78 27.27 -6.75
N ASP A 189 -12.45 27.16 -6.77
CA ASP A 189 -11.59 28.10 -6.05
C ASP A 189 -11.50 29.45 -6.81
N VAL A 190 -12.58 30.21 -6.67
CA VAL A 190 -12.77 31.49 -7.36
C VAL A 190 -11.68 32.50 -6.97
N LYS A 191 -11.03 32.35 -5.81
CA LYS A 191 -9.95 33.22 -5.35
C LYS A 191 -8.67 32.96 -6.13
N MET A 192 -8.27 31.70 -6.29
CA MET A 192 -7.15 31.31 -7.15
C MET A 192 -7.37 31.73 -8.61
N GLU A 193 -8.58 31.49 -9.14
CA GLU A 193 -8.95 31.89 -10.51
C GLU A 193 -8.84 33.41 -10.70
N ALA A 194 -9.36 34.20 -9.75
CA ALA A 194 -9.28 35.65 -9.80
C ALA A 194 -7.83 36.17 -9.73
N LEU A 195 -6.98 35.56 -8.90
CA LEU A 195 -5.55 35.89 -8.79
C LEU A 195 -4.80 35.62 -10.09
N TYR A 196 -5.01 34.44 -10.68
CA TYR A 196 -4.42 34.08 -11.97
C TYR A 196 -4.88 35.02 -13.08
N ASN A 197 -6.20 35.25 -13.18
CA ASN A 197 -6.78 36.10 -14.21
C ASN A 197 -6.30 37.55 -14.10
N ARG A 198 -6.16 38.08 -12.88
CA ARG A 198 -5.61 39.41 -12.63
C ARG A 198 -4.12 39.49 -12.99
N ARG A 199 -3.32 38.48 -12.64
CA ARG A 199 -1.87 38.47 -12.89
C ARG A 199 -1.51 38.32 -14.38
N HIS A 200 -2.32 37.59 -15.14
CA HIS A 200 -2.07 37.32 -16.56
C HIS A 200 -2.97 38.13 -17.51
N GLY A 201 -3.76 39.09 -17.00
CA GLY A 201 -4.63 39.93 -17.82
C GLY A 201 -5.64 39.13 -18.64
N VAL A 202 -6.09 37.98 -18.12
CA VAL A 202 -6.94 37.04 -18.84
C VAL A 202 -8.31 37.68 -19.06
N ARG A 203 -8.67 37.90 -20.33
CA ARG A 203 -10.01 38.37 -20.69
C ARG A 203 -10.98 37.19 -20.69
N CYS A 204 -12.14 37.40 -20.07
CA CYS A 204 -13.22 36.42 -20.09
C CYS A 204 -13.65 36.17 -21.54
N ARG A 205 -13.46 34.94 -22.05
CA ARG A 205 -14.02 34.56 -23.35
C ARG A 205 -15.53 34.42 -23.18
N ARG A 206 -16.29 35.40 -23.67
CA ARG A 206 -17.73 35.25 -23.91
C ARG A 206 -17.86 34.61 -25.28
N PHE A 207 -18.44 33.42 -25.32
CA PHE A 207 -18.86 32.81 -26.58
C PHE A 207 -20.29 33.27 -26.84
N GLU A 208 -20.52 33.94 -27.96
CA GLU A 208 -21.86 34.19 -28.48
C GLU A 208 -22.30 33.00 -29.33
N VAL A 209 -23.60 32.74 -29.42
CA VAL A 209 -24.18 31.54 -30.03
C VAL A 209 -23.85 31.39 -31.54
N ASP A 210 -23.29 32.43 -32.17
CA ASP A 210 -22.84 32.43 -33.57
C ASP A 210 -21.33 32.29 -33.78
N ASP A 211 -20.52 32.15 -32.73
CA ASP A 211 -19.10 31.82 -32.90
C ASP A 211 -18.97 30.40 -33.48
N ALA A 212 -18.30 30.28 -34.63
CA ALA A 212 -18.23 29.09 -35.48
C ALA A 212 -17.42 27.91 -34.90
N MET A 213 -17.67 27.51 -33.65
CA MET A 213 -17.14 26.29 -33.03
C MET A 213 -18.17 25.57 -32.13
N SER A 214 -19.48 25.67 -32.42
CA SER A 214 -20.52 24.99 -31.63
C SER A 214 -20.95 23.62 -32.19
N ARG A 215 -20.08 22.89 -32.90
CA ARG A 215 -20.41 21.55 -33.42
C ARG A 215 -19.28 20.53 -33.23
N THR A 216 -18.92 20.21 -31.98
CA THR A 216 -18.23 18.92 -31.72
C THR A 216 -18.47 18.32 -30.32
N ILE A 217 -19.17 18.98 -29.39
CA ILE A 217 -19.33 18.46 -28.01
C ILE A 217 -20.79 18.13 -27.69
N VAL A 218 -21.50 17.45 -28.60
CA VAL A 218 -22.75 16.74 -28.26
C VAL A 218 -22.91 15.55 -29.22
N ASP A 219 -21.98 14.60 -29.26
CA ASP A 219 -22.25 13.30 -29.92
C ASP A 219 -21.24 12.19 -29.56
N ARG A 220 -21.04 11.97 -28.25
CA ARG A 220 -20.41 10.72 -27.76
C ARG A 220 -21.17 9.99 -26.65
N ASN A 221 -22.37 10.44 -26.30
CA ASN A 221 -23.21 9.80 -25.26
C ASN A 221 -24.55 9.23 -25.78
N LEU A 222 -24.67 8.95 -27.08
CA LEU A 222 -25.86 8.31 -27.67
C LEU A 222 -25.48 7.19 -28.65
N HIS A 223 -24.69 6.21 -28.21
CA HIS A 223 -24.50 4.94 -28.93
C HIS A 223 -24.63 3.75 -27.99
N GLY A 224 -25.78 3.63 -27.30
CA GLY A 224 -25.99 2.53 -26.37
C GLY A 224 -27.38 2.45 -25.80
N ARG A 225 -28.44 2.53 -26.62
CA ARG A 225 -29.76 1.97 -26.30
C ARG A 225 -30.58 1.85 -27.58
N LEU A 226 -31.20 0.68 -27.74
CA LEU A 226 -32.11 0.22 -28.80
C LEU A 226 -31.48 -0.51 -30.00
N ALA A 227 -31.09 -1.77 -29.75
CA ALA A 227 -31.22 -2.85 -30.73
C ALA A 227 -31.70 -4.11 -30.00
N SER A 228 -33.02 -4.21 -29.82
CA SER A 228 -33.72 -5.46 -29.55
C SER A 228 -35.08 -5.39 -30.24
N SER A 229 -35.10 -5.82 -31.50
CA SER A 229 -36.19 -6.50 -32.22
C SER A 229 -35.75 -6.74 -33.66
#